data_AF-A0A3B1CZR2-F1
#
_entry.id   AF-A0A3B1CZR2-F1
#
_cell.length_a   1.000
_cell.length_b   1.000
_cell.length_c   1.000
_cell.angle_alpha   90.00
_cell.angle_beta   90.00
_cell.angle_gamma   90.00
#
_symmetry.space_group_name_H-M   'P 1'
#
loop_
_entity.id
_entity.type
_entity.pdbx_description
1 polymer ?
#
loop_
_entity_poly.entity_id
_entity_poly.type
_entity_poly.pdbx_seq_one_letter_code
_entity_poly.pdbx_strand_id
1 'polypeptide(L)'
;PEYVDFLWNLAGGAYKYSSILSQLNQHKDTILFQNNVEVNTKDMTCRINSPKYGKGIPQSLFYLKENTIVEKKFPNANLSYSVTLFKEKGRHNIVLSDRPLANSLLFKLYFFKAKGLKHFELFSHESDLTQRTIIDVFKVNW
;
A
#
# COMPACT_ATOMS: atom_id res chain seq x y z
N PRO A 1 -3.23 -9.16 -30.84
CA PRO A 1 -3.15 -8.30 -29.63
C PRO A 1 -4.51 -8.13 -28.95
N GLU A 2 -5.52 -7.60 -29.66
CA GLU A 2 -6.85 -7.30 -29.10
C GLU A 2 -7.59 -8.51 -28.50
N TYR A 3 -7.50 -9.68 -29.12
CA TYR A 3 -8.13 -10.90 -28.60
C TYR A 3 -7.48 -11.39 -27.29
N VAL A 4 -6.16 -11.25 -27.17
CA VAL A 4 -5.43 -11.63 -25.95
C VAL A 4 -5.74 -10.65 -24.82
N ASP A 5 -5.78 -9.34 -25.12
CA ASP A 5 -6.16 -8.31 -24.14
C ASP A 5 -7.60 -8.47 -23.68
N PHE A 6 -8.52 -8.84 -24.58
CA PHE A 6 -9.90 -9.16 -24.25
C PHE A 6 -9.98 -10.35 -23.28
N LEU A 7 -9.33 -11.47 -23.60
CA LEU A 7 -9.29 -12.65 -22.72
C LEU A 7 -8.64 -12.34 -21.37
N TRP A 8 -7.58 -11.52 -21.37
CA TRP A 8 -6.90 -11.10 -20.15
C TRP A 8 -7.81 -10.25 -19.26
N ASN A 9 -8.53 -9.28 -19.84
CA ASN A 9 -9.50 -8.46 -19.11
C ASN A 9 -10.71 -9.27 -18.63
N LEU A 10 -11.16 -10.26 -19.40
CA LEU A 10 -12.22 -11.19 -19.00
C LEU A 10 -11.82 -12.01 -17.76
N ALA A 11 -10.54 -12.38 -17.67
CA ALA A 11 -9.96 -13.07 -16.52
C ALA A 11 -9.66 -12.15 -15.31
N GLY A 12 -10.01 -10.86 -15.38
CA GLY A 12 -9.81 -9.87 -14.32
C GLY A 12 -8.70 -8.84 -14.59
N GLY A 13 -7.94 -9.01 -15.67
CA GLY A 13 -6.88 -8.09 -16.09
C GLY A 13 -5.66 -8.08 -15.16
N ALA A 14 -4.78 -7.12 -15.39
CA ALA A 14 -3.62 -6.92 -14.52
C ALA A 14 -4.04 -6.30 -13.18
N TYR A 15 -3.41 -6.76 -12.09
CA TYR A 15 -3.58 -6.12 -10.79
C TYR A 15 -3.13 -4.65 -10.84
N LYS A 16 -3.93 -3.79 -10.23
CA LYS A 16 -3.76 -2.35 -10.26
C LYS A 16 -3.15 -1.84 -8.95
N TYR A 17 -2.32 -0.82 -9.07
CA TYR A 17 -1.82 -0.03 -7.96
C TYR A 17 -1.62 1.42 -8.38
N SER A 18 -1.70 2.36 -7.43
CA SER A 18 -1.42 3.77 -7.67
C SER A 18 0.06 4.07 -7.58
N SER A 19 0.46 5.26 -8.01
CA SER A 19 1.70 5.86 -7.50
C SER A 19 1.64 6.01 -5.98
N ILE A 20 2.81 6.15 -5.35
CA ILE A 20 2.88 6.50 -3.93
C ILE A 20 2.22 7.88 -3.75
N LEU A 21 1.32 7.97 -2.78
CA LEU A 21 0.68 9.22 -2.39
C LEU A 21 1.30 9.70 -1.09
N SER A 22 1.96 10.85 -1.16
CA SER A 22 2.66 11.41 -0.03
C SER A 22 1.70 12.12 0.93
N GLN A 23 2.03 12.11 2.22
CA GLN A 23 1.36 12.94 3.22
C GLN A 23 1.44 14.42 2.83
N LEU A 24 0.29 15.09 2.80
CA LEU A 24 0.15 16.53 2.59
C LEU A 24 0.08 17.28 3.93
N ASN A 25 -0.70 16.77 4.87
CA ASN A 25 -0.89 17.38 6.18
C ASN A 25 -1.25 16.33 7.23
N GLN A 26 -1.08 16.67 8.50
CA GLN A 26 -1.56 15.88 9.62
C GLN A 26 -2.19 16.82 10.66
N HIS A 27 -3.43 16.54 11.02
CA HIS A 27 -4.15 17.27 12.04
C HIS A 27 -4.73 16.30 13.07
N LYS A 28 -4.24 16.38 14.31
CA LYS A 28 -4.53 15.42 15.39
C LYS A 28 -4.24 13.99 14.93
N ASP A 29 -5.26 13.13 14.94
CA ASP A 29 -5.20 11.73 14.56
C ASP A 29 -5.49 11.49 13.08
N THR A 30 -5.68 12.53 12.25
CA THR A 30 -5.99 12.35 10.82
C THR A 30 -4.83 12.83 9.96
N ILE A 31 -4.36 11.94 9.08
CA ILE A 31 -3.35 12.24 8.06
C ILE A 31 -4.08 12.41 6.72
N LEU A 32 -3.85 13.53 6.07
CA LEU A 32 -4.31 13.83 4.72
C LEU A 32 -3.18 13.55 3.73
N PHE A 33 -3.47 12.74 2.72
CA PHE A 33 -2.56 12.41 1.63
C PHE A 33 -3.01 13.08 0.33
N GLN A 34 -2.14 13.04 -0.68
CA GLN A 34 -2.50 13.44 -2.04
C GLN A 34 -3.78 12.73 -2.51
N ASN A 35 -4.51 13.37 -3.42
CA ASN A 35 -5.79 12.88 -3.93
C ASN A 35 -6.89 12.74 -2.86
N ASN A 36 -6.85 13.55 -1.79
CA ASN A 36 -7.87 13.59 -0.73
C ASN A 36 -8.15 12.21 -0.14
N VAL A 37 -7.08 11.47 0.15
CA VAL A 37 -7.16 10.26 0.96
C VAL A 37 -6.86 10.62 2.39
N GLU A 38 -7.73 10.20 3.31
CA GLU A 38 -7.61 10.47 4.73
C GLU A 38 -7.48 9.16 5.49
N VAL A 39 -6.48 9.08 6.37
CA VAL A 39 -6.34 7.97 7.31
C VAL A 39 -6.38 8.51 8.73
N ASN A 40 -7.29 7.98 9.55
CA ASN A 40 -7.29 8.24 10.98
C ASN A 40 -6.37 7.22 11.68
N THR A 41 -5.32 7.67 12.35
CA THR A 41 -4.31 6.84 13.01
C THR A 41 -4.74 6.28 14.36
N LYS A 42 -5.75 6.88 15.01
CA LYS A 42 -6.29 6.38 16.28
C LYS A 42 -7.12 5.13 16.05
N ASP A 43 -8.06 5.22 15.12
CA ASP A 43 -8.99 4.12 14.83
C ASP A 43 -8.54 3.29 13.63
N MET A 44 -7.48 3.68 12.91
CA MET A 44 -7.04 3.05 11.66
C MET A 44 -8.18 2.93 10.65
N THR A 45 -8.91 4.03 10.43
CA THR A 45 -9.96 4.12 9.40
C THR A 45 -9.47 4.90 8.20
N CYS A 46 -10.02 4.62 7.02
CA CYS A 46 -9.62 5.26 5.78
C CYS A 46 -10.85 5.76 5.02
N ARG A 47 -10.77 6.98 4.49
CA ARG A 47 -11.77 7.57 3.60
C ARG A 47 -11.09 8.18 2.39
N ILE A 48 -11.72 8.06 1.23
CA ILE A 48 -11.22 8.56 -0.04
C ILE A 48 -12.26 9.49 -0.61
N ASN A 49 -11.85 10.69 -1.01
CA ASN A 49 -12.68 11.67 -1.70
C ASN A 49 -11.95 12.21 -2.93
N SER A 50 -11.56 11.29 -3.82
CA SER A 50 -10.70 11.55 -4.95
C SER A 50 -11.48 11.61 -6.26
N PRO A 51 -11.30 12.64 -7.10
CA PRO A 51 -11.79 12.60 -8.47
C PRO A 51 -11.19 11.44 -9.30
N LYS A 52 -9.96 11.02 -8.97
CA LYS A 52 -9.22 9.98 -9.70
C LYS A 52 -9.55 8.56 -9.20
N TYR A 53 -9.67 8.39 -7.89
CA TYR A 53 -9.84 7.07 -7.27
C TYR A 53 -11.28 6.81 -6.76
N GLY A 54 -12.18 7.78 -6.88
CA GLY A 54 -13.56 7.69 -6.44
C GLY A 54 -13.75 8.20 -5.01
N LYS A 55 -15.00 8.07 -4.53
CA LYS A 55 -15.41 8.54 -3.20
C LYS A 55 -15.97 7.38 -2.39
N GLY A 56 -15.40 7.12 -1.22
CA GLY A 56 -15.84 5.99 -0.40
C GLY A 56 -14.82 5.48 0.62
N ILE A 57 -15.04 4.24 1.03
CA ILE A 57 -14.23 3.47 1.97
C ILE A 57 -13.60 2.30 1.19
N PRO A 58 -12.27 2.15 1.22
CA PRO A 58 -11.57 1.01 0.58
C PRO A 58 -11.98 -0.33 1.21
N GLN A 59 -11.62 -1.44 0.59
CA GLN A 59 -11.86 -2.79 1.12
C GLN A 59 -11.13 -3.02 2.45
N SER A 60 -9.87 -2.59 2.52
CA SER A 60 -9.06 -2.74 3.72
C SER A 60 -7.93 -1.71 3.79
N LEU A 61 -7.34 -1.59 4.99
CA LEU A 61 -6.13 -0.84 5.27
C LEU A 61 -5.07 -1.79 5.81
N PHE A 62 -3.93 -1.86 5.12
CA PHE A 62 -2.72 -2.56 5.57
C PHE A 62 -1.79 -1.57 6.27
N TYR A 63 -1.30 -1.92 7.45
CA TYR A 63 -0.39 -1.07 8.22
C TYR A 63 0.47 -1.90 9.17
N LEU A 64 1.58 -1.31 9.63
CA LEU A 64 2.45 -1.92 10.62
C LEU A 64 1.94 -1.56 12.04
N LYS A 65 1.63 -2.56 12.85
CA LYS A 65 1.30 -2.44 14.28
C LYS A 65 2.21 -3.33 15.08
N GLU A 66 2.94 -2.78 16.05
CA GLU A 66 3.80 -3.57 16.97
C GLU A 66 4.71 -4.56 16.21
N ASN A 67 5.34 -4.07 15.14
CA ASN A 67 6.18 -4.88 14.26
C ASN A 67 5.47 -6.08 13.61
N THR A 68 4.16 -5.99 13.37
CA THR A 68 3.36 -6.97 12.60
C THR A 68 2.56 -6.25 11.53
N ILE A 69 2.50 -6.81 10.33
CA ILE A 69 1.66 -6.27 9.24
C ILE A 69 0.22 -6.71 9.49
N VAL A 70 -0.68 -5.75 9.70
CA VAL A 70 -2.10 -6.00 9.98
C VAL A 70 -2.93 -5.55 8.79
N GLU A 71 -3.86 -6.41 8.35
CA GLU A 71 -4.95 -6.03 7.45
C GLU A 71 -6.19 -5.72 8.29
N LYS A 72 -6.67 -4.47 8.25
CA LYS A 72 -7.97 -4.11 8.78
C LYS A 72 -8.99 -4.01 7.64
N LYS A 73 -9.90 -4.97 7.57
CA LYS A 73 -11.03 -4.96 6.62
C LYS A 73 -12.12 -4.02 7.09
N PHE A 74 -12.75 -3.32 6.14
CA PHE A 74 -13.87 -2.43 6.43
C PHE A 74 -15.19 -3.10 6.04
N PRO A 75 -16.14 -3.27 6.98
CA PRO A 75 -17.40 -3.98 6.70
C PRO A 75 -18.31 -3.23 5.71
N ASN A 76 -18.22 -1.89 5.69
CA ASN A 76 -19.01 -1.02 4.82
C ASN A 76 -18.18 -0.47 3.65
N ALA A 77 -17.22 -1.26 3.15
CA ALA A 77 -16.40 -0.89 2.00
C ALA A 77 -17.27 -0.78 0.74
N ASN A 78 -17.08 0.30 -0.02
CA ASN A 78 -17.76 0.54 -1.30
C ASN A 78 -16.80 0.85 -2.45
N LEU A 79 -15.48 0.76 -2.20
CA LEU A 79 -14.44 0.82 -3.21
C LEU A 79 -13.76 -0.56 -3.29
N SER A 80 -13.38 -0.99 -4.49
CA SER A 80 -12.91 -2.36 -4.78
C SER A 80 -11.44 -2.63 -4.48
N TYR A 81 -10.71 -1.66 -3.94
CA TYR A 81 -9.27 -1.72 -3.70
C TYR A 81 -8.93 -1.46 -2.24
N SER A 82 -7.69 -1.76 -1.86
CA SER A 82 -7.15 -1.58 -0.50
C SER A 82 -6.16 -0.43 -0.45
N VAL A 83 -5.82 0.01 0.77
CA VAL A 83 -4.79 1.03 1.02
C VAL A 83 -3.69 0.42 1.86
N THR A 84 -2.43 0.64 1.50
CA THR A 84 -1.27 0.26 2.31
C THR A 84 -0.62 1.52 2.87
N LEU A 85 -0.62 1.67 4.20
CA LEU A 85 0.02 2.76 4.93
C LEU A 85 1.41 2.31 5.39
N PHE A 86 2.43 3.05 4.99
CA PHE A 86 3.83 2.80 5.35
C PHE A 86 4.56 4.09 5.66
N LYS A 87 5.78 3.97 6.20
CA LYS A 87 6.65 5.12 6.50
C LYS A 87 7.90 5.04 5.66
N GLU A 88 8.26 6.15 5.04
CA GLU A 88 9.51 6.31 4.31
C GLU A 88 10.14 7.64 4.71
N LYS A 89 11.43 7.61 5.09
CA LYS A 89 12.17 8.80 5.57
C LYS A 89 11.41 9.59 6.64
N GLY A 90 10.74 8.89 7.55
CA GLY A 90 9.99 9.48 8.66
C GLY A 90 8.62 10.08 8.29
N ARG A 91 8.23 10.09 7.01
CA ARG A 91 6.91 10.56 6.56
C ARG A 91 5.97 9.40 6.29
N HIS A 92 4.68 9.61 6.52
CA HIS A 92 3.67 8.63 6.13
C HIS A 92 3.44 8.73 4.63
N ASN A 93 3.31 7.57 4.00
CA ASN A 93 2.93 7.43 2.61
C ASN A 93 1.87 6.35 2.50
N ILE A 94 1.07 6.43 1.44
CA ILE A 94 0.14 5.37 1.10
C ILE A 94 0.29 4.93 -0.35
N VAL A 95 -0.13 3.71 -0.62
CA VAL A 95 -0.38 3.22 -1.98
C VAL A 95 -1.76 2.55 -2.00
N LEU A 96 -2.53 2.82 -3.06
CA LEU A 96 -3.81 2.17 -3.31
C LEU A 96 -3.53 0.97 -4.22
N SER A 97 -4.06 -0.19 -3.92
CA SER A 97 -3.83 -1.38 -4.74
C SER A 97 -4.92 -2.42 -4.59
N ASP A 98 -5.04 -3.31 -5.57
CA ASP A 98 -5.91 -4.46 -5.45
C ASP A 98 -5.50 -5.30 -4.23
N ARG A 99 -6.48 -5.79 -3.49
CA ARG A 99 -6.26 -6.51 -2.22
C ARG A 99 -5.29 -7.70 -2.35
N PRO A 100 -5.37 -8.55 -3.41
CA PRO A 100 -4.41 -9.65 -3.59
C PRO A 100 -2.97 -9.15 -3.74
N LEU A 101 -2.78 -8.03 -4.44
CA LEU A 101 -1.47 -7.41 -4.61
C LEU A 101 -0.94 -6.86 -3.28
N ALA A 102 -1.77 -6.11 -2.53
CA ALA A 102 -1.42 -5.58 -1.21
C ALA A 102 -1.03 -6.69 -0.21
N ASN A 103 -1.65 -7.86 -0.32
CA ASN A 103 -1.38 -9.01 0.54
C ASN A 103 -0.19 -9.87 0.09
N SER A 104 0.33 -9.66 -1.13
CA SER A 104 1.43 -10.46 -1.67
C SER A 104 2.73 -10.27 -0.89
N LEU A 105 3.57 -11.30 -0.87
CA LEU A 105 4.88 -11.25 -0.21
C LEU A 105 5.75 -10.13 -0.78
N LEU A 106 5.79 -9.97 -2.10
CA LEU A 106 6.56 -8.94 -2.78
C LEU A 106 6.17 -7.53 -2.31
N PHE A 107 4.87 -7.24 -2.25
CA PHE A 107 4.39 -5.92 -1.82
C PHE A 107 4.74 -5.65 -0.35
N LYS A 108 4.64 -6.68 0.50
CA LYS A 108 5.04 -6.58 1.91
C LYS A 108 6.53 -6.31 2.07
N LEU A 109 7.38 -7.03 1.32
CA LEU A 109 8.83 -6.80 1.32
C LEU A 109 9.17 -5.39 0.83
N TYR A 110 8.55 -4.95 -0.26
CA TYR A 110 8.83 -3.66 -0.88
C TYR A 110 8.45 -2.47 0.01
N PHE A 111 7.23 -2.44 0.54
CA PHE A 111 6.71 -1.29 1.31
C PHE A 111 7.04 -1.34 2.80
N PHE A 112 7.12 -2.54 3.41
CA PHE A 112 7.44 -2.67 4.83
C PHE A 112 8.91 -3.02 5.09
N LYS A 113 9.73 -3.22 4.05
CA LYS A 113 11.17 -3.54 4.18
C LYS A 113 11.40 -4.72 5.13
N ALA A 114 10.64 -5.80 4.91
CA ALA A 114 10.56 -7.00 5.74
C ALA A 114 10.06 -6.81 7.20
N LYS A 115 9.76 -5.58 7.65
CA LYS A 115 9.18 -5.37 9.00
C LYS A 115 7.86 -6.11 9.14
N GLY A 116 7.72 -6.87 10.22
CA GLY A 116 6.57 -7.72 10.49
C GLY A 116 6.44 -8.97 9.65
N LEU A 117 7.50 -9.39 8.97
CA LEU A 117 7.63 -10.73 8.42
C LEU A 117 8.59 -11.55 9.29
N LYS A 118 8.14 -12.69 9.81
CA LYS A 118 8.90 -13.51 10.76
C LYS A 118 10.23 -14.05 10.20
N HIS A 119 10.24 -14.42 8.92
CA HIS A 119 11.33 -15.14 8.28
C HIS A 119 12.16 -14.29 7.32
N PHE A 120 11.94 -12.97 7.28
CA PHE A 120 12.62 -12.10 6.34
C PHE A 120 13.33 -10.97 7.07
N GLU A 121 14.53 -10.69 6.62
CA GLU A 121 15.35 -9.60 7.10
C GLU A 121 15.95 -8.86 5.90
N LEU A 122 15.94 -7.53 5.93
CA LEU A 122 16.60 -6.74 4.90
C LEU A 122 18.11 -6.91 5.05
N PHE A 123 18.75 -7.52 4.05
CA PHE A 123 20.17 -7.85 4.04
C PHE A 123 21.01 -6.77 3.39
N SER A 124 20.55 -6.21 2.27
CA SER A 124 21.21 -5.09 1.59
C SER A 124 20.17 -4.16 0.99
N HIS A 125 20.49 -2.87 0.98
CA HIS A 125 19.72 -1.80 0.36
C HIS A 125 20.67 -0.94 -0.45
N GLU A 126 20.52 -0.98 -1.77
CA GLU A 126 21.30 -0.18 -2.70
C GLU A 126 20.36 0.76 -3.45
N SER A 127 20.80 2.01 -3.65
CA SER A 127 20.07 2.97 -4.46
C SER A 127 21.01 3.78 -5.32
N ASP A 128 20.59 4.15 -6.53
CA ASP A 128 21.33 5.13 -7.31
C ASP A 128 21.28 6.53 -6.66
N LEU A 129 22.15 7.45 -7.12
CA LEU A 129 22.20 8.83 -6.58
C LEU A 129 20.86 9.55 -6.67
N THR A 130 20.03 9.22 -7.66
CA THR A 130 18.71 9.83 -7.85
C THR A 130 17.58 9.13 -7.08
N GLN A 131 17.88 7.99 -6.44
CA GLN A 131 16.96 7.11 -5.74
C GLN A 131 15.76 6.64 -6.59
N ARG A 132 15.93 6.63 -7.91
CA ARG A 132 14.95 6.11 -8.87
C ARG A 132 15.07 4.59 -9.01
N THR A 133 16.27 4.07 -8.82
CA THR A 133 16.55 2.64 -8.85
C THR A 133 16.94 2.22 -7.44
N ILE A 134 16.15 1.30 -6.88
CA ILE A 134 16.37 0.75 -5.54
C ILE A 134 16.42 -0.78 -5.67
N ILE A 135 17.45 -1.39 -5.11
CA ILE A 135 17.63 -2.83 -5.04
C ILE A 135 17.65 -3.21 -3.57
N ASP A 136 16.61 -3.91 -3.13
CA ASP A 136 16.53 -4.51 -1.80
C ASP A 136 16.81 -6.00 -1.89
N VAL A 137 17.79 -6.48 -1.13
CA VAL A 137 18.09 -7.91 -0.98
C VAL A 137 17.60 -8.35 0.39
N PHE A 138 16.84 -9.44 0.44
CA PHE A 138 16.31 -9.99 1.68
C PHE A 138 16.93 -11.35 1.97
N LYS A 139 17.34 -11.55 3.22
CA LYS A 139 17.74 -12.86 3.74
C LYS A 139 16.51 -13.59 4.26
N VAL A 140 16.42 -14.87 3.96
CA VAL A 140 15.39 -15.76 4.52
C VAL A 140 15.98 -16.52 5.70
N ASN A 141 15.40 -16.31 6.87
CA ASN A 141 15.76 -16.99 8.11
C ASN A 141 14.63 -17.98 8.44
N TRP A 142 14.84 -19.27 8.14
CA TRP A 142 13.87 -20.35 8.37
C TRP A 142 13.84 -20.79 9.83
#